data_AF-A0A2E4JT52-F1
#
_entry.id   AF-A0A2E4JT52-F1
#
_cell.length_a   1.000
_cell.length_b   1.000
_cell.length_c   1.000
_cell.angle_alpha   90.00
_cell.angle_beta   90.00
_cell.angle_gamma   90.00
#
_symmetry.space_group_name_H-M   'P 1'
#
loop_
_entity.id
_entity.type
_entity.pdbx_description
1 polymer ?
#
loop_
_entity_poly.entity_id
_entity_poly.type
_entity_poly.pdbx_seq_one_letter_code
_entity_poly.pdbx_strand_id
1 'polypeptide(L)'
;MALPQLNNATYELELPSSGEVVKFRPFLVKEQKILMMAEESEDVKQLETAFANIIKACTFDKLDAYKLPLFDVEYIFLKIRSKSVGEEVEIMVPIPDTEETIPVKVNLDKVDVLQNEDHTNEIALTDDIKLIMTYPTLKDMHRFDGGGETEATFDLIKSCIYEIHDGDEIHHKIDVSNKELGDFIDSMSANNLESIGVFFSTMPSLTHMIKVKNPKTKKNVEVELTGLQSFFV
;
A
#
# COMPACT_ATOMS: atom_id res chain seq x y z
N MET A 1 -21.14 -9.02 38.00
CA MET A 1 -20.75 -7.59 37.96
C MET A 1 -19.91 -7.39 36.71
N ALA A 2 -20.16 -6.35 35.93
CA ALA A 2 -19.34 -6.04 34.76
C ALA A 2 -17.96 -5.54 35.23
N LEU A 3 -16.90 -5.96 34.55
CA LEU A 3 -15.55 -5.46 34.79
C LEU A 3 -15.45 -3.97 34.44
N PRO A 4 -14.54 -3.21 35.09
CA PRO A 4 -14.31 -1.81 34.76
C PRO A 4 -13.85 -1.67 33.30
N GLN A 5 -14.39 -0.68 32.58
CA GLN A 5 -13.95 -0.35 31.22
C GLN A 5 -12.73 0.57 31.29
N LEU A 6 -11.69 0.24 30.53
CA LEU A 6 -10.51 1.09 30.36
C LEU A 6 -10.81 2.17 29.31
N ASN A 7 -10.47 3.42 29.62
CA ASN A 7 -10.58 4.52 28.67
C ASN A 7 -9.33 4.56 27.79
N ASN A 8 -9.51 4.71 26.48
CA ASN A 8 -8.42 4.70 25.52
C ASN A 8 -8.16 6.11 24.99
N ALA A 9 -6.88 6.45 24.79
CA ALA A 9 -6.51 7.68 24.10
C ALA A 9 -7.02 7.65 22.66
N THR A 10 -7.40 8.83 22.16
CA THR A 10 -7.80 9.04 20.76
C THR A 10 -6.82 10.00 20.12
N TYR A 11 -6.42 9.70 18.90
CA TYR A 11 -5.49 10.45 18.08
C TYR A 11 -6.15 10.83 16.76
N GLU A 12 -5.54 11.74 16.03
CA GLU A 12 -5.97 12.17 14.71
C GLU A 12 -4.84 11.88 13.71
N LEU A 13 -5.21 11.48 12.50
CA LEU A 13 -4.34 11.38 11.34
C LEU A 13 -5.03 12.02 10.14
N GLU A 14 -4.25 12.48 9.17
CA GLU A 14 -4.73 12.97 7.89
C GLU A 14 -4.48 11.91 6.82
N LEU A 15 -5.48 11.61 5.99
CA LEU A 15 -5.34 10.62 4.92
C LEU A 15 -4.46 11.17 3.78
N PRO A 16 -3.37 10.49 3.41
CA PRO A 16 -2.50 10.93 2.32
C PRO A 16 -3.23 11.14 0.98
N SER A 17 -4.20 10.28 0.66
CA SER A 17 -4.91 10.37 -0.62
C SER A 17 -5.90 11.54 -0.73
N SER A 18 -6.49 11.98 0.38
CA SER A 18 -7.66 12.88 0.37
C SER A 18 -7.54 14.12 1.26
N GLY A 19 -6.57 14.14 2.18
CA GLY A 19 -6.47 15.17 3.23
C GLY A 19 -7.56 15.07 4.31
N GLU A 20 -8.38 14.01 4.30
CA GLU A 20 -9.42 13.86 5.32
C GLU A 20 -8.80 13.54 6.69
N VAL A 21 -9.20 14.31 7.71
CA VAL A 21 -8.75 14.07 9.09
C VAL A 21 -9.65 13.06 9.78
N VAL A 22 -9.06 11.95 10.23
CA VAL A 22 -9.75 10.83 10.85
C VAL A 22 -9.24 10.59 12.26
N LYS A 23 -10.17 10.27 13.17
CA LYS A 23 -9.85 9.87 14.54
C LYS A 23 -9.60 8.39 14.62
N PHE A 24 -8.56 7.99 15.35
CA PHE A 24 -8.26 6.60 15.62
C PHE A 24 -7.85 6.37 17.09
N ARG A 25 -7.84 5.12 17.50
CA ARG A 25 -7.29 4.66 18.79
C ARG A 25 -6.24 3.56 18.57
N PRO A 26 -5.33 3.34 19.53
CA PRO A 26 -4.45 2.17 19.53
C PRO A 26 -5.21 0.84 19.56
N PHE A 27 -4.50 -0.23 19.18
CA PHE A 27 -4.91 -1.61 19.34
C PHE A 27 -5.27 -1.91 20.80
N LEU A 28 -6.31 -2.70 20.98
CA LEU A 28 -6.51 -3.44 22.21
C LEU A 28 -5.98 -4.86 22.01
N VAL A 29 -5.91 -5.60 23.11
CA VAL A 29 -5.48 -7.01 23.11
C VAL A 29 -6.26 -7.85 22.08
N LYS A 30 -7.53 -7.51 21.81
CA LYS A 30 -8.33 -8.22 20.80
C LYS A 30 -7.84 -8.00 19.37
N GLU A 31 -7.46 -6.77 19.00
CA GLU A 31 -6.91 -6.47 17.66
C GLU A 31 -5.51 -7.05 17.51
N GLN A 32 -4.68 -6.96 18.54
CA GLN A 32 -3.35 -7.57 18.53
C GLN A 32 -3.43 -9.09 18.34
N LYS A 33 -4.38 -9.76 18.99
CA LYS A 33 -4.60 -11.20 18.81
C LYS A 33 -5.05 -11.55 17.39
N ILE A 34 -5.94 -10.75 16.80
CA ILE A 34 -6.39 -10.95 15.40
C ILE A 34 -5.19 -10.88 14.46
N LEU A 35 -4.32 -9.88 14.65
CA LEU A 35 -3.14 -9.72 13.82
C LEU A 35 -2.16 -10.90 13.97
N MET A 36 -1.84 -11.30 15.20
CA MET A 36 -0.94 -12.44 15.45
C MET A 36 -1.46 -13.74 14.82
N MET A 37 -2.76 -14.01 14.95
CA MET A 37 -3.36 -15.20 14.34
C MET A 37 -3.31 -15.15 12.81
N ALA A 38 -3.45 -13.97 12.21
CA ALA A 38 -3.35 -13.80 10.77
C ALA A 38 -1.90 -13.95 10.29
N GLU A 39 -0.92 -13.39 11.00
CA GLU A 39 0.51 -13.56 10.71
C GLU A 39 0.94 -15.04 10.82
N GLU A 40 0.46 -15.76 11.84
CA GLU A 40 0.71 -17.21 12.02
C GLU A 40 0.05 -18.09 10.95
N SER A 41 -1.00 -17.61 10.29
CA SER A 41 -1.73 -18.40 9.29
C SER A 41 -1.00 -18.53 7.95
N GLU A 42 -0.04 -17.63 7.68
CA GLU A 42 0.64 -17.47 6.37
C GLU A 42 -0.34 -17.32 5.18
N ASP A 43 -1.61 -17.02 5.45
CA ASP A 43 -2.67 -16.86 4.47
C ASP A 43 -2.95 -15.37 4.23
N VAL A 44 -2.62 -14.90 3.02
CA VAL A 44 -2.80 -13.51 2.61
C VAL A 44 -4.25 -13.07 2.80
N LYS A 45 -5.25 -13.94 2.61
CA LYS A 45 -6.68 -13.65 2.83
C LYS A 45 -7.03 -13.35 4.26
N GLN A 46 -6.40 -14.07 5.18
CA GLN A 46 -6.59 -13.82 6.61
C GLN A 46 -5.90 -12.53 7.03
N LEU A 47 -4.73 -12.24 6.45
CA LEU A 47 -3.98 -11.01 6.69
C LEU A 47 -4.74 -9.78 6.18
N GLU A 48 -5.27 -9.84 4.96
CA GLU A 48 -6.13 -8.80 4.38
C GLU A 48 -7.36 -8.53 5.25
N THR A 49 -8.08 -9.59 5.61
CA THR A 49 -9.27 -9.50 6.46
C THR A 49 -8.94 -8.93 7.85
N ALA A 50 -7.77 -9.29 8.41
CA ALA A 50 -7.30 -8.74 9.67
C ALA A 50 -7.03 -7.24 9.57
N PHE A 51 -6.31 -6.77 8.53
CA PHE A 51 -6.09 -5.34 8.30
C PHE A 51 -7.40 -4.57 8.17
N ALA A 52 -8.34 -5.05 7.35
CA ALA A 52 -9.63 -4.41 7.17
C ALA A 52 -10.40 -4.28 8.49
N ASN A 53 -10.45 -5.35 9.28
CA ASN A 53 -11.14 -5.37 10.57
C ASN A 53 -10.48 -4.45 11.60
N ILE A 54 -9.15 -4.44 11.65
CA ILE A 54 -8.38 -3.61 12.58
C ILE A 54 -8.57 -2.13 12.27
N ILE A 55 -8.42 -1.73 11.00
CA ILE A 55 -8.59 -0.34 10.58
C ILE A 55 -10.01 0.13 10.90
N LYS A 56 -11.01 -0.66 10.53
CA LYS A 56 -12.42 -0.34 10.83
C LYS A 56 -12.67 -0.18 12.34
N ALA A 57 -12.19 -1.13 13.16
CA ALA A 57 -12.41 -1.10 14.60
C ALA A 57 -11.63 0.01 15.33
N CYS A 58 -10.46 0.38 14.83
CA CYS A 58 -9.60 1.41 15.42
C CYS A 58 -9.98 2.82 14.96
N THR A 59 -10.71 2.95 13.85
CA THR A 59 -11.22 4.23 13.31
C THR A 59 -12.71 4.44 13.59
N PHE A 60 -13.28 3.67 14.52
CA PHE A 60 -14.68 3.78 14.96
C PHE A 60 -15.69 3.60 13.81
N ASP A 61 -15.42 2.62 12.95
CA ASP A 61 -16.24 2.25 11.79
C ASP A 61 -16.36 3.34 10.71
N LYS A 62 -15.50 4.38 10.77
CA LYS A 62 -15.50 5.47 9.79
C LYS A 62 -14.80 5.10 8.48
N LEU A 63 -13.72 4.32 8.56
CA LEU A 63 -12.94 3.93 7.39
C LEU A 63 -13.24 2.49 6.98
N ASP A 64 -13.33 2.31 5.67
CA ASP A 64 -13.46 1.02 5.01
C ASP A 64 -12.19 0.78 4.18
N ALA A 65 -11.27 -0.03 4.70
CA ALA A 65 -9.96 -0.30 4.08
C ALA A 65 -10.07 -0.81 2.64
N TYR A 66 -11.19 -1.44 2.30
CA TYR A 66 -11.49 -1.98 0.98
C TYR A 66 -11.83 -0.95 -0.10
N LYS A 67 -12.00 0.31 0.29
CA LYS A 67 -12.28 1.44 -0.61
C LYS A 67 -11.16 2.47 -0.63
N LEU A 68 -10.15 2.28 0.22
CA LEU A 68 -9.02 3.18 0.32
C LEU A 68 -7.87 2.67 -0.58
N PRO A 69 -7.06 3.59 -1.13
CA PRO A 69 -5.78 3.23 -1.73
C PRO A 69 -4.91 2.43 -0.76
N LEU A 70 -4.12 1.50 -1.27
CA LEU A 70 -3.30 0.63 -0.43
C LEU A 70 -2.33 1.44 0.44
N PHE A 71 -1.71 2.49 -0.08
CA PHE A 71 -0.81 3.34 0.70
C PHE A 71 -1.50 4.04 1.88
N ASP A 72 -2.78 4.41 1.76
CA ASP A 72 -3.57 4.94 2.88
C ASP A 72 -3.80 3.85 3.93
N VAL A 73 -4.16 2.64 3.49
CA VAL A 73 -4.37 1.47 4.38
C VAL A 73 -3.09 1.17 5.16
N GLU A 74 -1.95 1.11 4.49
CA GLU A 74 -0.64 0.88 5.10
C GLU A 74 -0.29 2.01 6.08
N TYR A 75 -0.48 3.26 5.68
CA TYR A 75 -0.23 4.43 6.52
C TYR A 75 -1.07 4.42 7.80
N ILE A 76 -2.39 4.27 7.66
CA ILE A 76 -3.31 4.21 8.81
C ILE A 76 -2.90 3.08 9.75
N PHE A 77 -2.63 1.89 9.20
CA PHE A 77 -2.23 0.75 10.00
C PHE A 77 -0.92 1.01 10.75
N LEU A 78 0.07 1.59 10.08
CA LEU A 78 1.36 1.94 10.70
C LEU A 78 1.17 2.95 11.84
N LYS A 79 0.37 4.00 11.65
CA LYS A 79 0.11 5.02 12.70
C LYS A 79 -0.67 4.45 13.87
N ILE A 80 -1.64 3.55 13.63
CA ILE A 80 -2.31 2.85 14.72
C ILE A 80 -1.30 1.98 15.48
N ARG A 81 -0.49 1.18 14.75
CA ARG A 81 0.47 0.26 15.36
C ARG A 81 1.55 1.01 16.15
N SER A 82 2.08 2.12 15.65
CA SER A 82 3.11 2.90 16.35
C SER A 82 2.63 3.37 17.74
N LYS A 83 1.38 3.82 17.84
CA LYS A 83 0.76 4.22 19.13
C LYS A 83 0.33 3.03 20.00
N SER A 84 0.41 1.81 19.49
CA SER A 84 -0.02 0.60 20.20
C SER A 84 1.14 -0.19 20.79
N VAL A 85 2.20 -0.39 20.02
CA VAL A 85 3.33 -1.28 20.39
C VAL A 85 4.65 -0.55 20.54
N GLY A 86 4.71 0.73 20.16
CA GLY A 86 5.92 1.56 20.21
C GLY A 86 6.24 2.21 18.88
N GLU A 87 6.90 3.36 18.94
CA GLU A 87 7.27 4.17 17.76
C GLU A 87 8.61 3.75 17.15
N GLU A 88 9.36 2.86 17.81
CA GLU A 88 10.61 2.31 17.29
C GLU A 88 10.48 0.82 17.06
N VAL A 89 10.92 0.37 15.88
CA VAL A 89 11.07 -1.04 15.53
C VAL A 89 12.52 -1.30 15.12
N GLU A 90 13.03 -2.49 15.44
CA GLU A 90 14.31 -2.97 14.94
C GLU A 90 14.05 -3.92 13.78
N ILE A 91 14.58 -3.59 12.60
CA ILE A 91 14.42 -4.38 11.37
C ILE A 91 15.78 -4.83 10.84
N MET A 92 15.80 -5.89 10.06
CA MET A 92 17.03 -6.39 9.43
C MET A 92 17.19 -5.82 8.02
N VAL A 93 18.16 -4.94 7.83
CA VAL A 93 18.35 -4.23 6.56
C VAL A 93 19.50 -4.85 5.77
N PRO A 94 19.25 -5.33 4.53
CA PRO A 94 20.31 -5.81 3.65
C PRO A 94 21.18 -4.64 3.19
N ILE A 95 22.50 -4.80 3.27
CA ILE A 95 23.43 -3.76 2.84
C ILE A 95 23.74 -3.93 1.35
N PRO A 96 23.54 -2.88 0.52
CA PRO A 96 23.88 -2.92 -0.90
C PRO A 96 25.32 -3.39 -1.14
N ASP A 97 25.51 -4.16 -2.21
CA ASP A 97 26.79 -4.76 -2.63
C ASP A 97 27.41 -5.76 -1.63
N THR A 98 26.60 -6.29 -0.71
CA THR A 98 27.02 -7.32 0.25
C THR A 98 25.93 -8.37 0.48
N GLU A 99 26.31 -9.52 1.05
CA GLU A 99 25.38 -10.54 1.54
C GLU A 99 25.03 -10.33 3.03
N GLU A 100 25.42 -9.18 3.62
CA GLU A 100 25.24 -8.89 5.04
C GLU A 100 23.94 -8.11 5.27
N THR A 101 23.21 -8.51 6.31
CA THR A 101 22.08 -7.77 6.89
C THR A 101 22.46 -7.26 8.26
N ILE A 102 22.09 -6.03 8.58
CA ILE A 102 22.37 -5.43 9.90
C ILE A 102 21.07 -4.97 10.57
N PRO A 103 20.98 -5.05 11.91
CA PRO A 103 19.84 -4.50 12.64
C PRO A 103 19.89 -2.98 12.61
N VAL A 104 18.75 -2.36 12.28
CA VAL A 104 18.57 -0.91 12.26
C VAL A 104 17.30 -0.55 13.01
N LYS A 105 17.41 0.44 13.92
CA LYS A 105 16.25 1.02 14.57
C LYS A 105 15.60 2.06 13.69
N VAL A 106 14.32 1.86 13.37
CA VAL A 106 13.51 2.75 12.56
C VAL A 106 12.44 3.38 13.43
N ASN A 107 12.32 4.70 13.36
CA ASN A 107 11.26 5.44 14.02
C ASN A 107 10.04 5.52 13.07
N LEU A 108 8.97 4.82 13.41
CA LEU A 108 7.73 4.70 12.65
C LEU A 108 6.98 6.02 12.50
N ASP A 109 7.19 6.99 13.40
CA ASP A 109 6.59 8.31 13.26
C ASP A 109 7.22 9.11 12.12
N LYS A 110 8.44 8.77 11.69
CA LYS A 110 9.13 9.38 10.52
C LYS A 110 8.83 8.69 9.19
N VAL A 111 8.06 7.61 9.22
CA VAL A 111 7.59 6.94 8.01
C VAL A 111 6.34 7.68 7.55
N ASP A 112 6.30 8.01 6.26
CA ASP A 112 5.20 8.76 5.65
C ASP A 112 4.91 8.24 4.26
N VAL A 113 3.80 8.67 3.66
CA VAL A 113 3.52 8.40 2.26
C VAL A 113 4.25 9.44 1.41
N LEU A 114 5.18 8.98 0.58
CA LEU A 114 5.88 9.82 -0.37
C LEU A 114 5.30 9.61 -1.76
N GLN A 115 5.08 10.71 -2.47
CA GLN A 115 4.65 10.73 -3.85
C GLN A 115 5.77 11.33 -4.70
N ASN A 116 6.00 10.75 -5.88
CA ASN A 116 6.88 11.36 -6.87
C ASN A 116 6.21 12.60 -7.48
N GLU A 117 6.95 13.72 -7.59
CA GLU A 117 6.42 14.98 -8.14
C GLU A 117 5.89 14.83 -9.58
N ASP A 118 6.45 13.89 -10.35
CA ASP A 118 6.05 13.62 -11.73
C ASP A 118 4.91 12.60 -11.85
N HIS A 119 4.37 12.10 -10.72
CA HIS A 119 3.30 11.13 -10.75
C HIS A 119 1.99 11.73 -11.26
N THR A 120 1.38 11.05 -12.22
CA THR A 120 0.08 11.39 -12.79
C THR A 120 -0.79 10.14 -12.89
N ASN A 121 -2.10 10.28 -12.67
CA ASN A 121 -3.07 9.24 -12.92
C ASN A 121 -3.56 9.21 -14.38
N GLU A 122 -3.18 10.19 -15.20
CA GLU A 122 -3.47 10.22 -16.62
C GLU A 122 -2.31 9.66 -17.44
N ILE A 123 -2.56 8.66 -18.27
CA ILE A 123 -1.56 8.02 -19.13
C ILE A 123 -2.00 8.16 -20.58
N ALA A 124 -1.30 8.99 -21.35
CA ALA A 124 -1.51 9.08 -22.78
C ALA A 124 -0.97 7.82 -23.47
N LEU A 125 -1.81 7.13 -24.25
CA LEU A 125 -1.41 5.97 -25.02
C LEU A 125 -1.10 6.32 -26.47
N THR A 126 -1.88 7.23 -27.04
CA THR A 126 -1.72 7.83 -28.37
C THR A 126 -2.10 9.31 -28.29
N ASP A 127 -2.15 10.00 -29.44
CA ASP A 127 -2.61 11.39 -29.50
C ASP A 127 -4.09 11.56 -29.11
N ASP A 128 -4.91 10.50 -29.32
CA ASP A 128 -6.37 10.54 -29.12
C ASP A 128 -6.85 9.66 -27.95
N ILE A 129 -6.04 8.69 -27.51
CA ILE A 129 -6.41 7.72 -26.47
C ILE A 129 -5.62 7.97 -25.18
N LYS A 130 -6.32 8.10 -24.06
CA LYS A 130 -5.72 8.17 -22.72
C LYS A 130 -6.44 7.28 -21.70
N LEU A 131 -5.68 6.82 -20.71
CA LEU A 131 -6.18 6.13 -19.54
C LEU A 131 -6.26 7.08 -18.35
N ILE A 132 -7.34 6.98 -17.59
CA ILE A 132 -7.42 7.51 -16.23
C ILE A 132 -7.31 6.33 -15.28
N MET A 133 -6.31 6.37 -14.41
CA MET A 133 -6.00 5.31 -13.45
C MET A 133 -6.52 5.67 -12.06
N THR A 134 -6.77 4.63 -11.29
CA THR A 134 -7.00 4.65 -9.84
C THR A 134 -5.94 3.79 -9.18
N TYR A 135 -5.78 3.96 -7.88
CA TYR A 135 -4.78 3.20 -7.12
C TYR A 135 -5.30 1.82 -6.72
N PRO A 136 -4.39 0.83 -6.59
CA PRO A 136 -4.77 -0.45 -6.02
C PRO A 136 -5.29 -0.26 -4.61
N THR A 137 -6.29 -1.07 -4.26
CA THR A 137 -6.91 -1.13 -2.95
C THR A 137 -6.52 -2.42 -2.24
N LEU A 138 -6.94 -2.55 -0.99
CA LEU A 138 -6.71 -3.77 -0.23
C LEU A 138 -7.24 -5.03 -0.94
N LYS A 139 -8.36 -4.94 -1.69
CA LYS A 139 -8.94 -6.08 -2.45
C LYS A 139 -8.03 -6.60 -3.57
N ASP A 140 -7.12 -5.76 -4.03
CA ASP A 140 -6.22 -6.10 -5.13
C ASP A 140 -5.04 -6.97 -4.67
N MET A 141 -4.83 -7.07 -3.35
CA MET A 141 -3.74 -7.83 -2.70
C MET A 141 -3.85 -9.35 -2.92
N HIS A 142 -5.06 -9.90 -3.13
CA HIS A 142 -5.27 -11.33 -3.37
C HIS A 142 -4.99 -11.81 -4.79
N ARG A 143 -4.77 -10.90 -5.73
CA ARG A 143 -4.57 -11.27 -7.13
C ARG A 143 -3.19 -11.90 -7.39
N PHE A 144 -2.34 -11.97 -6.36
CA PHE A 144 -1.01 -12.57 -6.42
C PHE A 144 -0.95 -14.07 -6.06
N ASP A 145 -2.02 -14.67 -5.52
CA ASP A 145 -1.95 -16.00 -4.88
C ASP A 145 -2.34 -17.20 -5.77
N GLY A 146 -2.55 -17.03 -7.07
CA GLY A 146 -3.07 -18.14 -7.90
C GLY A 146 -2.80 -18.13 -9.41
N GLY A 147 -2.27 -17.05 -9.96
CA GLY A 147 -1.86 -16.93 -11.36
C GLY A 147 -0.33 -16.90 -11.52
N GLY A 148 0.17 -17.01 -12.74
CA GLY A 148 1.57 -16.65 -13.01
C GLY A 148 1.83 -15.17 -12.70
N GLU A 149 3.06 -14.79 -12.35
CA GLU A 149 3.45 -13.40 -12.03
C GLU A 149 2.98 -12.39 -13.10
N THR A 150 3.01 -12.80 -14.37
CA THR A 150 2.51 -12.04 -15.51
C THR A 150 0.98 -11.82 -15.45
N GLU A 151 0.20 -12.86 -15.17
CA GLU A 151 -1.27 -12.77 -15.11
C GLU A 151 -1.74 -11.86 -13.97
N ALA A 152 -1.10 -12.00 -12.80
CA ALA A 152 -1.34 -11.12 -11.65
C ALA A 152 -1.06 -9.64 -11.98
N THR A 153 0.01 -9.39 -12.74
CA THR A 153 0.35 -8.03 -13.20
C THR A 153 -0.73 -7.46 -14.11
N PHE A 154 -1.21 -8.21 -15.09
CA PHE A 154 -2.27 -7.76 -15.99
C PHE A 154 -3.62 -7.57 -15.26
N ASP A 155 -3.93 -8.44 -14.31
CA ASP A 155 -5.13 -8.28 -13.49
C ASP A 155 -5.08 -7.03 -12.60
N LEU A 156 -3.91 -6.67 -12.09
CA LEU A 156 -3.70 -5.42 -11.36
C LEU A 156 -3.87 -4.20 -12.27
N ILE A 157 -3.31 -4.22 -13.47
CA ILE A 157 -3.50 -3.13 -14.46
C ILE A 157 -5.00 -2.94 -14.73
N LYS A 158 -5.72 -4.02 -15.05
CA LYS A 158 -7.18 -4.00 -15.26
C LYS A 158 -7.94 -3.49 -14.03
N SER A 159 -7.49 -3.84 -12.83
CA SER A 159 -8.17 -3.41 -11.61
C SER A 159 -7.99 -1.92 -11.33
N CYS A 160 -6.89 -1.32 -11.81
CA CYS A 160 -6.57 0.09 -11.61
C CYS A 160 -7.10 1.04 -12.69
N ILE A 161 -7.49 0.55 -13.88
CA ILE A 161 -8.13 1.41 -14.89
C ILE A 161 -9.46 1.94 -14.34
N TYR A 162 -9.69 3.25 -14.42
CA TYR A 162 -10.94 3.90 -14.05
C TYR A 162 -11.76 4.25 -15.29
N GLU A 163 -11.12 4.94 -16.24
CA GLU A 163 -11.73 5.38 -17.49
C GLU A 163 -10.74 5.23 -18.65
N ILE A 164 -11.28 5.01 -19.85
CA ILE A 164 -10.55 5.05 -21.11
C ILE A 164 -11.21 6.16 -21.93
N HIS A 165 -10.44 7.18 -22.30
CA HIS A 165 -10.90 8.24 -23.17
C HIS A 165 -10.41 7.95 -24.57
N ASP A 166 -11.30 7.96 -25.55
CA ASP A 166 -11.04 7.79 -26.97
C ASP A 166 -11.64 8.99 -27.72
N GLY A 167 -10.82 10.01 -27.97
CA GLY A 167 -11.29 11.30 -28.49
C GLY A 167 -12.33 11.94 -27.57
N ASP A 168 -13.58 12.04 -28.06
CA ASP A 168 -14.71 12.60 -27.32
C ASP A 168 -15.49 11.55 -26.50
N GLU A 169 -15.22 10.25 -26.70
CA GLU A 169 -15.90 9.17 -25.98
C GLU A 169 -15.17 8.83 -24.68
N ILE A 170 -15.93 8.62 -23.60
CA ILE A 170 -15.41 8.18 -22.30
C ILE A 170 -16.04 6.82 -21.98
N HIS A 171 -15.19 5.80 -21.88
CA HIS A 171 -15.57 4.46 -21.45
C HIS A 171 -15.24 4.30 -19.96
N HIS A 172 -16.25 4.28 -19.11
CA HIS A 172 -16.06 3.96 -17.69
C HIS A 172 -15.86 2.46 -17.53
N LYS A 173 -14.91 2.05 -16.69
CA LYS A 173 -14.63 0.63 -16.43
C LYS A 173 -15.88 -0.18 -16.04
N ILE A 174 -16.81 0.42 -15.31
CA ILE A 174 -18.04 -0.26 -14.87
C ILE A 174 -18.95 -0.70 -16.04
N ASP A 175 -18.79 -0.05 -17.19
CA ASP A 175 -19.58 -0.30 -18.40
C ASP A 175 -18.84 -1.19 -19.41
N VAL A 176 -17.57 -1.54 -19.14
CA VAL A 176 -16.71 -2.35 -20.00
C VAL A 176 -16.54 -3.75 -19.40
N SER A 177 -16.67 -4.80 -20.21
CA SER A 177 -16.45 -6.17 -19.71
C SER A 177 -14.97 -6.45 -19.46
N ASN A 178 -14.66 -7.34 -18.50
CA ASN A 178 -13.28 -7.78 -18.25
C ASN A 178 -12.59 -8.34 -19.50
N LYS A 179 -13.36 -8.92 -20.43
CA LYS A 179 -12.82 -9.45 -21.68
C LYS A 179 -12.42 -8.31 -22.62
N GLU A 180 -13.29 -7.34 -22.85
CA GLU A 180 -12.99 -6.17 -23.68
C GLU A 180 -11.78 -5.38 -23.13
N LEU A 181 -11.69 -5.25 -21.81
CA LEU A 181 -10.55 -4.62 -21.17
C LEU A 181 -9.24 -5.40 -21.36
N GLY A 182 -9.32 -6.74 -21.34
CA GLY A 182 -8.18 -7.61 -21.65
C GLY A 182 -7.75 -7.48 -23.10
N ASP A 183 -8.69 -7.58 -24.04
CA ASP A 183 -8.43 -7.43 -25.48
C ASP A 183 -7.81 -6.06 -25.79
N PHE A 184 -8.24 -5.00 -25.08
CA PHE A 184 -7.66 -3.66 -25.20
C PHE A 184 -6.20 -3.61 -24.70
N ILE A 185 -5.90 -4.17 -23.52
CA ILE A 185 -4.53 -4.19 -22.99
C ILE A 185 -3.62 -5.05 -23.87
N ASP A 186 -4.10 -6.18 -24.39
CA ASP A 186 -3.33 -7.04 -25.30
C ASP A 186 -3.00 -6.35 -26.64
N SER A 187 -3.79 -5.34 -27.03
CA SER A 187 -3.54 -4.54 -28.23
C SER A 187 -2.49 -3.44 -28.05
N MET A 188 -2.06 -3.17 -26.80
CA MET A 188 -1.12 -2.10 -26.48
C MET A 188 0.30 -2.40 -26.97
N SER A 189 1.03 -1.34 -27.29
CA SER A 189 2.46 -1.45 -27.60
C SER A 189 3.31 -1.62 -26.33
N ALA A 190 4.56 -2.03 -26.49
CA ALA A 190 5.52 -2.08 -25.38
C ALA A 190 5.70 -0.71 -24.69
N ASN A 191 5.68 0.40 -25.45
CA ASN A 191 5.81 1.75 -24.90
C ASN A 191 4.59 2.14 -24.04
N ASN A 192 3.39 1.66 -24.41
CA ASN A 192 2.19 1.89 -23.62
C ASN A 192 2.27 1.13 -22.28
N LEU A 193 2.73 -0.12 -22.31
CA LEU A 193 2.98 -0.90 -21.10
C LEU A 193 4.07 -0.27 -20.22
N GLU A 194 5.12 0.28 -20.80
CA GLU A 194 6.15 1.03 -20.06
C GLU A 194 5.55 2.26 -19.36
N SER A 195 4.69 3.01 -20.05
CA SER A 195 4.01 4.17 -19.47
C SER A 195 3.09 3.78 -18.29
N ILE A 196 2.41 2.63 -18.39
CA ILE A 196 1.67 2.04 -17.26
C ILE A 196 2.60 1.61 -16.13
N GLY A 197 3.77 1.04 -16.45
CA GLY A 197 4.81 0.74 -15.45
C GLY A 197 5.32 1.96 -14.71
N VAL A 198 5.44 3.11 -15.40
CA VAL A 198 5.80 4.40 -14.77
C VAL A 198 4.72 4.82 -13.75
N PHE A 199 3.44 4.67 -14.06
CA PHE A 199 2.35 4.94 -13.10
C PHE A 199 2.54 4.13 -11.80
N PHE A 200 2.76 2.82 -11.88
CA PHE A 200 2.93 1.99 -10.69
C PHE A 200 4.23 2.25 -9.92
N SER A 201 5.32 2.61 -10.61
CA SER A 201 6.60 2.90 -9.95
C SER A 201 6.68 4.28 -9.31
N THR A 202 5.82 5.22 -9.72
CA THR A 202 5.80 6.60 -9.21
C THR A 202 4.65 6.89 -8.26
N MET A 203 3.72 5.94 -8.08
CA MET A 203 2.55 6.13 -7.23
C MET A 203 2.92 6.40 -5.77
N PRO A 204 2.04 7.07 -4.99
CA PRO A 204 2.27 7.26 -3.57
C PRO A 204 2.50 5.92 -2.86
N SER A 205 3.52 5.86 -2.02
CA SER A 205 3.87 4.66 -1.25
C SER A 205 4.39 5.01 0.14
N LEU A 206 4.17 4.10 1.10
CA LEU A 206 4.66 4.25 2.47
C LEU A 206 6.18 4.08 2.48
N THR A 207 6.93 5.17 2.67
CA THR A 207 8.38 5.20 2.44
C THR A 207 9.15 5.83 3.60
N HIS A 208 10.36 5.30 3.84
CA HIS A 208 11.32 5.91 4.75
C HIS A 208 12.78 5.68 4.31
N MET A 209 13.55 6.76 4.25
CA MET A 209 14.98 6.71 3.90
C MET A 209 15.84 6.58 5.16
N ILE A 210 16.59 5.49 5.26
CA ILE A 210 17.51 5.24 6.38
C ILE A 210 18.96 5.35 5.93
N LYS A 211 19.83 5.78 6.86
CA LYS A 211 21.29 5.84 6.63
C LYS A 211 21.96 4.72 7.38
N VAL A 212 22.56 3.80 6.64
CA VAL A 212 23.28 2.64 7.18
C VAL A 212 24.76 2.72 6.84
N LYS A 213 25.62 2.22 7.73
CA LYS A 213 27.06 2.19 7.49
C LYS A 213 27.45 0.85 6.88
N ASN A 214 27.96 0.87 5.65
CA ASN A 214 28.39 -0.34 4.98
C ASN A 214 29.59 -0.97 5.74
N PRO A 215 29.53 -2.26 6.13
CA PRO A 215 30.55 -2.88 6.96
C PRO A 215 31.87 -3.08 6.21
N LYS A 216 31.84 -3.27 4.89
CA LYS A 216 33.03 -3.43 4.04
C LYS A 216 33.70 -2.10 3.72
N THR A 217 32.93 -1.12 3.25
CA THR A 217 33.47 0.17 2.76
C THR A 217 33.55 1.25 3.83
N LYS A 218 32.86 1.06 4.97
CA LYS A 218 32.68 2.02 6.07
C LYS A 218 31.99 3.33 5.69
N LYS A 219 31.48 3.44 4.46
CA LYS A 219 30.71 4.60 3.98
C LYS A 219 29.26 4.51 4.41
N ASN A 220 28.62 5.66 4.59
CA ASN A 220 27.17 5.72 4.77
C ASN A 220 26.50 5.52 3.42
N VAL A 221 25.50 4.66 3.41
CA VAL A 221 24.64 4.34 2.26
C VAL A 221 23.21 4.64 2.68
N GLU A 222 22.43 5.20 1.76
CA GLU A 222 21.00 5.41 1.95
C GLU A 222 20.27 4.17 1.44
N VAL A 223 19.36 3.64 2.25
CA VAL A 223 18.48 2.51 1.89
C VAL A 223 17.06 3.00 2.02
N GLU A 224 16.28 2.77 0.97
CA GLU A 224 14.85 3.05 0.94
C GLU A 224 14.08 1.85 1.48
N LEU A 225 13.18 2.12 2.43
CA LEU A 225 12.21 1.15 2.93
C LEU A 225 10.86 1.55 2.37
N THR A 226 10.19 0.64 1.67
CA THR A 226 8.95 0.93 0.94
C THR A 226 7.90 -0.16 1.20
N GLY A 227 6.69 0.26 1.54
CA GLY A 227 5.58 -0.61 1.88
C GLY A 227 5.63 -1.11 3.33
N LEU A 228 4.49 -1.59 3.79
CA LEU A 228 4.29 -1.91 5.21
C LEU A 228 5.18 -3.05 5.70
N GLN A 229 5.43 -4.06 4.85
CA GLN A 229 6.26 -5.22 5.14
C GLN A 229 7.70 -4.84 5.52
N SER A 230 8.24 -3.75 4.99
CA SER A 230 9.61 -3.32 5.28
C SER A 230 9.82 -2.90 6.73
N PHE A 231 8.74 -2.70 7.49
CA PHE A 231 8.77 -2.29 8.89
C PHE A 231 8.48 -3.44 9.87
N PHE A 232 8.26 -4.67 9.37
CA PHE A 232 7.92 -5.84 10.19
C PHE A 232 8.80 -7.08 9.96
N VAL A 233 9.81 -6.98 9.08
CA VAL A 233 10.75 -8.06 8.74
C VAL A 233 12.15 -7.78 9.28
#